data_AF-A0A2D7H1U2-F1
#
_entry.id   AF-A0A2D7H1U2-F1
#
_cell.length_a   1.000
_cell.length_b   1.000
_cell.length_c   1.000
_cell.angle_alpha   90.00
_cell.angle_beta   90.00
_cell.angle_gamma   90.00
#
_symmetry.space_group_name_H-M   'P 1'
#
loop_
_entity.id
_entity.type
_entity.pdbx_description
1 polymer ?
#
loop_
_entity_poly.entity_id
_entity_poly.type
_entity_poly.pdbx_seq_one_letter_code
_entity_poly.pdbx_strand_id
1 'polypeptide(L)' 'MLSKNQVIDAISRLNPTAPIQWLAGFDLVSLRRYYEHLLLTLEPRGSRGWVRPTDSSAVVTRRPAA' A
#
# COMPACT_ATOMS: atom_id res chain seq x y z
N MET A 1 -3.17 -17.13 17.73
CA MET A 1 -3.19 -17.07 16.25
C MET A 1 -4.52 -16.51 15.80
N LEU A 2 -4.55 -15.51 14.91
CA LEU A 2 -5.81 -15.00 14.32
C LEU A 2 -6.48 -16.09 13.47
N SER A 3 -7.80 -16.26 13.62
CA SER A 3 -8.61 -17.15 12.78
C SER A 3 -8.82 -16.56 11.38
N LYS A 4 -9.25 -17.38 10.42
CA LYS A 4 -9.52 -16.93 9.04
C LYS A 4 -10.52 -15.77 9.00
N ASN A 5 -11.62 -15.88 9.74
CA ASN A 5 -12.64 -14.83 9.78
C ASN A 5 -12.09 -13.53 10.39
N GLN A 6 -11.26 -13.62 11.43
CA GLN A 6 -10.63 -12.44 12.02
C GLN A 6 -9.68 -11.72 11.07
N VAL A 7 -8.94 -12.47 10.22
CA VAL A 7 -8.07 -11.87 9.20
C VAL A 7 -8.90 -11.21 8.10
N ILE A 8 -10.01 -11.83 7.67
CA ILE A 8 -10.94 -11.26 6.67
C ILE A 8 -11.56 -9.96 7.20
N ASP A 9 -12.00 -9.95 8.45
CA ASP A 9 -12.56 -8.74 9.09
C ASP A 9 -11.52 -7.62 9.16
N ALA A 10 -10.26 -7.95 9.50
CA ALA A 10 -9.18 -6.98 9.55
C ALA A 10 -8.83 -6.42 8.16
N ILE A 11 -8.77 -7.28 7.14
CA ILE A 11 -8.58 -6.87 5.74
C ILE A 11 -9.71 -5.97 5.28
N SER A 12 -10.97 -6.32 5.60
CA SER A 12 -12.15 -5.55 5.15
C SER A 12 -12.19 -4.14 5.75
N ARG A 13 -11.66 -3.96 6.98
CA ARG A 13 -11.49 -2.64 7.59
C ARG A 13 -10.40 -1.80 6.91
N LEU A 14 -9.32 -2.43 6.44
CA LEU A 14 -8.20 -1.75 5.78
C LEU A 14 -8.48 -1.46 4.29
N ASN A 15 -9.14 -2.40 3.60
CA ASN A 15 -9.52 -2.30 2.21
C ASN A 15 -11.03 -2.59 2.04
N PRO A 16 -11.88 -1.57 2.21
CA PRO A 16 -13.34 -1.73 2.09
C PRO A 16 -13.80 -2.10 0.67
N THR A 17 -12.91 -2.02 -0.34
CA THR A 17 -13.23 -2.40 -1.72
C THR A 17 -13.10 -3.90 -1.98
N ALA A 18 -12.46 -4.65 -1.08
CA ALA A 18 -12.32 -6.10 -1.20
C ALA A 18 -13.59 -6.81 -0.69
N PRO A 19 -14.35 -7.54 -1.55
CA PRO A 19 -15.56 -8.22 -1.11
C PRO A 19 -15.25 -9.41 -0.19
N ILE A 20 -16.00 -9.56 0.91
CA ILE A 20 -15.83 -10.66 1.88
C ILE A 20 -15.92 -12.04 1.19
N GLN A 21 -16.89 -12.20 0.28
CA GLN A 21 -17.08 -13.43 -0.49
C GLN A 21 -15.90 -13.80 -1.39
N TRP A 22 -15.16 -12.81 -1.87
CA TRP A 22 -13.92 -13.03 -2.62
C TRP A 22 -12.79 -13.45 -1.68
N LEU A 23 -12.63 -12.76 -0.54
CA LEU A 23 -11.64 -13.10 0.49
C LEU A 23 -11.85 -14.50 1.09
N ALA A 24 -13.10 -14.95 1.19
CA ALA A 24 -13.44 -16.27 1.70
C ALA A 24 -12.88 -17.42 0.84
N GLY A 25 -12.61 -17.18 -0.45
CA GLY A 25 -12.04 -18.17 -1.37
C GLY A 25 -10.56 -18.49 -1.13
N PHE A 26 -9.85 -17.66 -0.37
CA PHE A 26 -8.41 -17.83 -0.13
C PHE A 26 -8.12 -18.64 1.13
N ASP A 27 -6.96 -19.28 1.16
CA ASP A 27 -6.44 -19.95 2.35
C ASP A 27 -5.90 -18.94 3.37
N LEU A 28 -5.72 -19.42 4.60
CA LEU A 28 -5.30 -18.57 5.73
C LEU A 28 -3.90 -17.97 5.55
N VAL A 29 -2.99 -18.68 4.85
CA VAL A 29 -1.62 -18.20 4.65
C VAL A 29 -1.62 -17.05 3.64
N SER A 30 -2.35 -17.18 2.54
CA SER A 30 -2.51 -16.10 1.55
C SER A 30 -3.18 -14.87 2.15
N LEU A 31 -4.22 -15.05 2.96
CA LEU A 31 -4.89 -13.94 3.65
C LEU A 31 -3.95 -13.20 4.61
N ARG A 32 -3.09 -13.91 5.35
CA ARG A 32 -2.08 -13.27 6.21
C ARG A 32 -1.07 -12.46 5.40
N ARG A 33 -0.53 -13.02 4.31
CA ARG A 33 0.41 -12.29 3.44
C ARG A 33 -0.22 -11.03 2.88
N TYR A 34 -1.48 -11.11 2.46
CA TYR A 34 -2.20 -9.94 1.96
C TYR A 34 -2.40 -8.88 3.06
N TYR A 35 -2.78 -9.31 4.27
CA TYR A 35 -2.92 -8.42 5.42
C TYR A 35 -1.60 -7.72 5.79
N GLU A 36 -0.49 -8.45 5.83
CA GLU A 36 0.85 -7.87 6.04
C GLU A 36 1.22 -6.85 4.97
N HIS A 37 0.93 -7.16 3.71
CA HIS A 37 1.14 -6.22 2.61
C HIS A 37 0.34 -4.92 2.79
N LEU A 38 -0.95 -5.02 3.16
CA LEU A 38 -1.79 -3.86 3.41
C LEU A 38 -1.23 -2.97 4.53
N LEU A 39 -0.72 -3.57 5.62
CA LEU A 39 -0.10 -2.85 6.72
C LEU A 39 1.14 -2.06 6.28
N LEU A 40 1.99 -2.64 5.44
CA LEU A 40 3.16 -1.96 4.88
C LEU A 40 2.77 -0.79 3.97
N THR A 41 1.65 -0.89 3.25
CA THR A 41 1.17 0.16 2.36
C THR A 41 0.39 1.28 3.07
N LEU A 42 0.02 1.07 4.34
CA LEU A 42 -0.73 2.05 5.13
C LEU A 42 0.15 3.22 5.58
N GLU A 43 1.44 2.95 5.76
CA GLU A 43 2.40 4.02 6.01
C GLU A 43 2.54 4.87 4.75
N PRO A 44 2.57 6.21 4.86
CA PRO A 44 2.93 7.04 3.71
C PRO A 44 4.26 6.51 3.15
N ARG A 45 4.38 6.42 1.82
CA ARG A 45 5.56 5.91 1.07
C ARG A 45 6.90 6.60 1.39
N GLY A 46 6.93 7.46 2.38
CA GLY A 46 8.10 7.91 3.09
C GLY A 46 7.64 8.74 4.28
N SER A 47 7.72 8.19 5.50
CA SER A 47 7.87 9.05 6.69
C SER A 47 9.15 9.90 6.60
N ARG A 48 10.09 9.46 5.75
CA ARG A 48 11.12 10.30 5.14
C ARG A 48 10.54 10.94 3.89
N GLY A 49 9.93 12.12 4.05
CA GLY A 49 9.55 12.95 2.91
C GLY A 49 10.73 13.07 1.95
N TRP A 50 10.45 13.06 0.65
CA TRP A 50 11.49 13.27 -0.36
C TRP A 50 12.03 14.68 -0.19
N VAL A 51 13.15 14.81 0.52
CA VAL A 51 13.83 16.09 0.68
C VAL A 51 14.66 16.32 -0.55
N ARG A 52 14.23 17.33 -1.31
CA ARG A 52 14.93 17.79 -2.48
C ARG A 52 16.21 18.52 -2.05
N PRO A 53 17.39 18.18 -2.60
CA PRO A 53 18.61 18.94 -2.37
C PRO A 53 18.42 20.41 -2.75
N THR A 54 18.94 21.32 -1.92
CA THR A 54 18.79 22.78 -2.04
C THR A 54 19.32 23.31 -3.39
N ASP A 55 20.28 22.59 -3.95
CA ASP A 55 21.11 22.88 -5.10
C ASP A 55 20.55 22.36 -6.44
N SER A 56 19.50 21.54 -6.41
CA SER A 56 18.80 21.15 -7.64
C SER A 56 17.89 22.32 -8.11
N SER A 57 17.50 22.41 -9.39
CA SER A 57 16.45 23.35 -9.92
C SER A 57 15.05 22.73 -10.03
N ALA A 58 13.99 23.41 -9.53
CA ALA A 58 12.68 22.78 -9.27
C ALA A 58 11.99 22.25 -10.53
N VAL A 59 12.22 22.92 -11.66
CA VAL A 59 11.79 22.52 -12.99
C VAL A 59 12.94 22.83 -13.95
N VAL A 60 13.33 21.85 -14.76
CA VAL A 60 14.29 22.03 -15.86
C VAL A 60 13.53 21.89 -17.16
N THR A 61 13.60 22.90 -18.01
CA THR A 61 13.07 22.82 -19.38
C THR A 61 14.22 22.82 -20.37
N ARG A 62 14.14 21.95 -21.38
CA ARG A 62 15.09 21.94 -22.50
C ARG A 62 14.61 22.93 -23.54
N ARG A 63 15.47 23.87 -23.94
CA ARG A 63 15.18 24.75 -25.06
C ARG A 63 15.21 23.92 -26.37
N PRO A 64 14.20 24.03 -27.25
CA PRO A 64 14.24 23.37 -28.55
C PRO A 64 15.42 23.88 -29.38
N ALA A 65 16.00 23.01 -30.22
CA ALA A 65 17.06 23.41 -31.15
C ALA A 65 16.47 24.37 -32.18
N ALA A 66 17.17 25.48 -32.44
CA ALA A 66 16.81 26.51 -33.41
C ALA A 66 17.06 26.02 -34.85
#